data_AF-A0A9D2URE7-F1
#
_entry.id   AF-A0A9D2URE7-F1
#
_cell.length_a   1.000
_cell.length_b   1.000
_cell.length_c   1.000
_cell.angle_alpha   90.00
_cell.angle_beta   90.00
_cell.angle_gamma   90.00
#
_symmetry.space_group_name_H-M   'P 1'
#
loop_
_entity.id
_entity.type
_entity.pdbx_description
1 polymer ?
#
loop_
_entity_poly.entity_id
_entity_poly.type
_entity_poly.pdbx_seq_one_letter_code
_entity_poly.pdbx_strand_id
1 'polypeptide(L)'
;MKITHLTTAILLALTLSACSSDDENTSTQPPINPEEPTVPDPEPETPEQPVPVPEVYLDENFDQMTEIPATWSMPRSNAGTVYLSEGSLFLDGRANDTQMTSVMLPQEYQKLRNYRIDMEFAYVERNNGGRWGSIIYRAADHYAEPAFSPYYQFAIRGDATGASGLELALRQPTNAWNVLHKSAYKENIDPTKTYKATVIVHGKRVRHYINDELVLDTSLPYSLDQGGIGLSTAGLLMRVEHLKITEQLDALPESNKVTDIIDHRLPVSMAPTLAQPAPLTGNASVNATHIAYQLDEQLNLLNANNQKVMHLRDYLNDSNRRTLPLLTVKNENTITQLKALSTNYDLADFTFVSDQADLLRKVRLALPSSRTALDYSRHTGLTHSRKDIVQIAHNTNSSLSKIVILPSHLVKQEVVSHLQRLLITPWASTNTTTPVSAAQILTTGVNGILTTQPDTFQNLMKSMAPNTLLRKPLITGHRGIPALDDENTLESMLKAIEVGADAVEYDVYITKDGHVVLMHDDTTTRTTGVARKIEEMTLAEVRELRTLGKQRQIPTM
;
A
#
# COMPACT_ATOMS: atom_id res chain seq x y z
N MET A 1 -6.47 -7.35 47.00
CA MET A 1 -7.41 -6.32 46.47
C MET A 1 -6.63 -5.53 45.42
N LYS A 2 -6.91 -5.76 44.13
CA LYS A 2 -7.87 -4.98 43.29
C LYS A 2 -7.26 -3.61 42.89
N ILE A 3 -7.12 -3.19 41.62
CA ILE A 3 -7.45 -3.67 40.25
C ILE A 3 -6.40 -3.00 39.33
N THR A 4 -5.47 -3.65 38.61
CA THR A 4 -5.51 -4.32 37.28
C THR A 4 -6.23 -3.63 36.09
N HIS A 5 -5.44 -3.34 35.04
CA HIS A 5 -5.82 -3.08 33.64
C HIS A 5 -6.55 -1.78 33.27
N LEU A 6 -5.87 -0.94 32.48
CA LEU A 6 -6.36 -0.60 31.14
C LEU A 6 -5.19 -0.25 30.20
N THR A 7 -4.78 -1.20 29.36
CA THR A 7 -4.01 -0.93 28.13
C THR A 7 -4.95 -1.23 26.96
N THR A 8 -5.31 -0.22 26.19
CA THR A 8 -6.14 -0.38 24.99
C THR A 8 -5.51 0.43 23.87
N ALA A 9 -4.97 -0.28 22.89
CA ALA A 9 -4.37 0.33 21.71
C ALA A 9 -5.46 0.87 20.79
N ILE A 10 -5.41 2.17 20.48
CA ILE A 10 -6.11 2.74 19.34
C ILE A 10 -5.24 2.49 18.11
N LEU A 11 -5.72 1.69 17.17
CA LEU A 11 -5.11 1.50 15.87
C LEU A 11 -6.20 1.71 14.82
N LEU A 12 -6.33 2.95 14.35
CA LEU A 12 -7.25 3.32 13.27
C LEU A 12 -6.46 3.42 11.96
N ALA A 13 -7.03 2.88 10.88
CA ALA A 13 -6.38 2.89 9.57
C ALA A 13 -6.72 4.20 8.83
N LEU A 14 -5.70 5.05 8.64
CA LEU A 14 -5.75 6.22 7.76
C LEU A 14 -5.28 5.81 6.35
N THR A 15 -6.21 5.68 5.41
CA THR A 15 -5.92 5.74 3.96
C THR A 15 -7.14 6.25 3.20
N LEU A 16 -7.22 7.57 3.01
CA LEU A 16 -7.95 8.20 1.91
C LEU A 16 -6.99 9.17 1.24
N SER A 17 -6.69 8.91 -0.03
CA SER A 17 -5.82 9.76 -0.85
C SER A 17 -6.62 10.95 -1.38
N ALA A 18 -5.95 12.08 -1.56
CA ALA A 18 -6.51 13.29 -2.15
C ALA A 18 -7.09 13.06 -3.57
N CYS A 19 -8.08 13.87 -3.93
CA CYS A 19 -8.55 14.06 -5.31
C CYS A 19 -8.31 15.51 -5.73
N SER A 20 -7.64 15.70 -6.86
CA SER A 20 -7.59 16.99 -7.56
C SER A 20 -8.83 17.17 -8.43
N SER A 21 -9.17 18.42 -8.74
CA SER A 21 -10.33 18.78 -9.56
C SER A 21 -9.90 19.63 -10.76
N ASP A 22 -10.31 19.22 -11.96
CA ASP A 22 -10.39 20.06 -13.16
C ASP A 22 -11.70 19.70 -13.89
N ASP A 23 -12.49 20.70 -14.27
CA ASP A 23 -13.04 20.83 -15.64
C ASP A 23 -13.89 22.10 -15.81
N GLU A 24 -13.85 22.67 -17.02
CA GLU A 24 -14.39 24.00 -17.36
C GLU A 24 -15.91 24.04 -17.65
N ASN A 25 -16.46 25.26 -17.75
CA ASN A 25 -17.89 25.56 -17.93
C ASN A 25 -18.13 26.50 -19.12
N THR A 26 -19.21 26.34 -19.91
CA THR A 26 -19.81 27.43 -20.71
C THR A 26 -21.29 27.23 -21.13
N SER A 27 -22.14 28.23 -20.84
CA SER A 27 -23.29 28.74 -21.65
C SER A 27 -24.59 27.88 -21.82
N THR A 28 -25.86 28.36 -21.83
CA THR A 28 -26.54 29.64 -21.48
C THR A 28 -28.10 29.50 -21.45
N GLN A 29 -28.75 29.87 -20.32
CA GLN A 29 -30.05 30.60 -20.18
C GLN A 29 -31.45 29.94 -20.52
N PRO A 30 -32.59 30.45 -19.94
CA PRO A 30 -33.59 29.65 -19.17
C PRO A 30 -35.05 29.78 -19.73
N PRO A 31 -36.21 29.55 -19.01
CA PRO A 31 -36.51 29.17 -17.60
C PRO A 31 -37.52 27.98 -17.46
N ILE A 32 -38.20 27.60 -16.35
CA ILE A 32 -38.71 28.26 -15.10
C ILE A 32 -38.73 27.29 -13.88
N ASN A 33 -38.45 27.84 -12.69
CA ASN A 33 -38.77 27.45 -11.28
C ASN A 33 -39.47 26.09 -10.96
N PRO A 34 -38.96 25.33 -9.98
CA PRO A 34 -39.28 25.61 -8.57
C PRO A 34 -38.03 25.90 -7.71
N GLU A 35 -38.23 26.50 -6.52
CA GLU A 35 -37.16 27.02 -5.65
C GLU A 35 -35.99 26.03 -5.47
N GLU A 36 -34.84 26.37 -6.04
CA GLU A 36 -33.61 25.61 -5.88
C GLU A 36 -33.10 25.71 -4.43
N PRO A 37 -32.54 24.61 -3.87
CA PRO A 37 -31.71 24.74 -2.68
C PRO A 37 -30.54 25.67 -3.03
N THR A 38 -30.34 26.70 -2.21
CA THR A 38 -29.23 27.65 -2.38
C THR A 38 -27.92 26.88 -2.49
N VAL A 39 -27.26 26.96 -3.65
CA VAL A 39 -25.88 26.52 -3.80
C VAL A 39 -25.08 27.26 -2.72
N PRO A 40 -24.42 26.57 -1.78
CA PRO A 40 -23.59 27.25 -0.80
C PRO A 40 -22.49 28.03 -1.53
N ASP A 41 -22.12 29.19 -0.99
CA ASP A 41 -20.97 29.94 -1.52
C ASP A 41 -19.77 28.99 -1.66
N PRO A 42 -18.96 29.11 -2.74
CA PRO A 42 -17.76 28.29 -2.89
C PRO A 42 -16.89 28.44 -1.63
N GLU A 43 -16.29 27.32 -1.18
CA GLU A 43 -15.40 27.35 -0.01
C GLU A 43 -14.37 28.47 -0.19
N PRO A 44 -14.11 29.28 0.86
CA PRO A 44 -13.05 30.27 0.79
C PRO A 44 -11.75 29.54 0.47
N GLU A 45 -11.11 29.91 -0.64
CA GLU A 45 -9.90 29.26 -1.13
C GLU A 45 -8.90 29.09 0.03
N THR A 46 -8.61 27.84 0.37
CA THR A 46 -7.61 27.55 1.39
C THR A 46 -6.29 28.10 0.87
N PRO A 47 -5.56 28.96 1.62
CA PRO A 47 -4.28 29.49 1.15
C PRO A 47 -3.39 28.31 0.77
N GLU A 48 -3.01 28.22 -0.50
CA GLU A 48 -2.16 27.15 -1.00
C GLU A 48 -0.90 27.12 -0.13
N GLN A 49 -0.76 26.07 0.69
CA GLN A 49 0.50 25.87 1.38
C GLN A 49 1.56 25.64 0.30
N PRO A 50 2.68 26.39 0.32
CA PRO A 50 3.66 26.31 -0.75
C PRO A 50 4.14 24.86 -0.87
N VAL A 51 3.84 24.25 -2.01
CA VAL A 51 4.20 22.85 -2.29
C VAL A 51 5.71 22.72 -2.09
N PRO A 52 6.19 21.82 -1.21
CA PRO A 52 7.60 21.70 -0.93
C PRO A 52 8.35 21.31 -2.21
N VAL A 53 9.31 22.13 -2.61
CA VAL A 53 10.14 21.89 -3.79
C VAL A 53 11.35 21.06 -3.35
N PRO A 54 11.65 19.90 -3.99
CA PRO A 54 12.79 19.07 -3.62
C PRO A 54 14.13 19.82 -3.73
N GLU A 55 14.98 19.70 -2.71
CA GLU A 55 16.35 20.24 -2.78
C GLU A 55 17.18 19.51 -3.87
N VAL A 56 17.97 20.26 -4.64
CA VAL A 56 18.94 19.71 -5.59
C VAL A 56 20.32 19.74 -4.95
N TYR A 57 20.84 18.59 -4.56
CA TYR A 57 22.12 18.45 -3.87
C TYR A 57 23.33 18.42 -4.82
N LEU A 58 23.13 17.88 -6.02
CA LEU A 58 24.13 17.78 -7.08
C LEU A 58 23.42 17.83 -8.44
N ASP A 59 23.99 18.53 -9.43
CA ASP A 59 23.49 18.55 -10.82
C ASP A 59 24.66 18.84 -11.75
N GLU A 60 25.46 17.81 -12.06
CA GLU A 60 26.75 17.94 -12.74
C GLU A 60 26.74 17.28 -14.11
N ASN A 61 27.07 18.08 -15.13
CA ASN A 61 27.24 17.68 -16.53
C ASN A 61 28.72 17.66 -16.98
N PHE A 62 29.66 17.90 -16.04
CA PHE A 62 31.12 17.81 -16.21
C PHE A 62 31.79 18.68 -17.29
N ASP A 63 31.04 19.46 -18.07
CA ASP A 63 31.56 20.26 -19.19
C ASP A 63 32.45 21.44 -18.75
N GLN A 64 32.19 22.00 -17.57
CA GLN A 64 32.99 23.06 -16.95
C GLN A 64 34.08 22.53 -15.99
N MET A 65 34.17 21.22 -15.74
CA MET A 65 35.13 20.65 -14.78
C MET A 65 36.49 20.35 -15.41
N THR A 66 37.56 20.97 -14.91
CA THR A 66 38.95 20.69 -15.32
C THR A 66 39.66 19.67 -14.43
N GLU A 67 39.19 19.46 -13.19
CA GLU A 67 39.73 18.48 -12.24
C GLU A 67 38.60 17.92 -11.35
N ILE A 68 38.79 16.70 -10.83
CA ILE A 68 37.81 16.08 -9.93
C ILE A 68 37.85 16.83 -8.60
N PRO A 69 36.70 17.30 -8.04
CA PRO A 69 36.71 18.07 -6.80
C PRO A 69 37.35 17.32 -5.63
N ALA A 70 38.17 18.00 -4.83
CA ALA A 70 38.85 17.40 -3.67
C ALA A 70 37.90 16.92 -2.55
N THR A 71 36.60 17.26 -2.64
CA THR A 71 35.53 16.72 -1.78
C THR A 71 35.09 15.32 -2.17
N TRP A 72 35.41 14.85 -3.39
CA TRP A 72 35.14 13.50 -3.86
C TRP A 72 36.29 12.58 -3.45
N SER A 73 35.96 11.36 -3.01
CA SER A 73 36.94 10.40 -2.48
C SER A 73 37.14 9.21 -3.41
N MET A 74 38.38 9.01 -3.87
CA MET A 74 38.79 7.82 -4.63
C MET A 74 39.52 6.83 -3.70
N PRO A 75 39.06 5.57 -3.58
CA PRO A 75 39.76 4.55 -2.79
C PRO A 75 41.19 4.35 -3.27
N ARG A 76 42.14 4.21 -2.34
CA ARG A 76 43.54 3.85 -2.67
C ARG A 76 43.64 2.44 -3.21
N SER A 77 42.65 1.60 -2.94
CA SER A 77 42.52 0.25 -3.49
C SER A 77 41.90 0.20 -4.90
N ASN A 78 41.68 1.33 -5.59
CA ASN A 78 41.16 1.34 -6.96
C ASN A 78 42.08 0.53 -7.90
N ALA A 79 41.48 -0.33 -8.72
CA ALA A 79 42.23 -1.16 -9.66
C ALA A 79 42.71 -0.42 -10.91
N GLY A 80 41.93 0.58 -11.34
CA GLY A 80 42.25 1.49 -12.44
C GLY A 80 42.07 2.96 -12.01
N THR A 81 41.63 3.80 -12.93
CA THR A 81 41.66 5.26 -12.78
C THR A 81 40.29 5.91 -12.90
N VAL A 82 40.12 7.06 -12.24
CA VAL A 82 38.98 7.96 -12.42
C VAL A 82 39.53 9.30 -12.90
N TYR A 83 38.97 9.84 -13.99
CA TYR A 83 39.46 11.08 -14.61
C TYR A 83 38.35 11.81 -15.35
N LEU A 84 38.56 13.09 -15.64
CA LEU A 84 37.71 13.89 -16.52
C LEU A 84 38.34 13.96 -17.90
N SER A 85 37.51 13.88 -18.95
CA SER A 85 37.93 14.08 -20.34
C SER A 85 36.72 14.49 -21.17
N GLU A 86 36.90 15.35 -22.17
CA GLU A 86 35.87 15.70 -23.17
C GLU A 86 34.49 16.12 -22.58
N GLY A 87 34.47 16.74 -21.39
CA GLY A 87 33.23 17.12 -20.70
C GLY A 87 32.46 15.93 -20.12
N SER A 88 33.16 14.89 -19.66
CA SER A 88 32.56 13.72 -19.01
C SER A 88 33.49 13.12 -17.95
N LEU A 89 32.89 12.47 -16.96
CA LEU A 89 33.60 11.68 -15.96
C LEU A 89 33.80 10.25 -16.46
N PHE A 90 35.04 9.76 -16.41
CA PHE A 90 35.40 8.39 -16.78
C PHE A 90 35.83 7.60 -15.55
N LEU A 91 35.28 6.40 -15.39
CA LEU A 91 35.79 5.37 -14.49
C LEU A 91 36.33 4.22 -15.33
N ASP A 92 37.65 4.03 -15.33
CA ASP A 92 38.31 2.91 -16.01
C ASP A 92 38.51 1.73 -15.06
N GLY A 93 37.65 0.73 -15.21
CA GLY A 93 37.75 -0.55 -14.51
C GLY A 93 38.44 -1.65 -15.31
N ARG A 94 38.88 -1.41 -16.56
CA ARG A 94 39.38 -2.47 -17.47
C ARG A 94 40.61 -3.21 -16.92
N ALA A 95 41.39 -2.55 -16.06
CA ALA A 95 42.56 -3.14 -15.42
C ALA A 95 42.26 -4.39 -14.54
N ASN A 96 41.02 -4.57 -14.05
CA ASN A 96 40.67 -5.75 -13.26
C ASN A 96 39.18 -6.11 -13.38
N ASP A 97 38.88 -7.37 -13.68
CA ASP A 97 37.52 -7.89 -13.81
C ASP A 97 36.75 -8.00 -12.47
N THR A 98 37.43 -7.92 -11.31
CA THR A 98 36.86 -8.21 -9.98
C THR A 98 37.15 -7.16 -8.91
N GLN A 99 38.34 -6.58 -8.91
CA GLN A 99 38.68 -5.43 -8.07
C GLN A 99 38.13 -4.16 -8.73
N MET A 100 37.48 -3.31 -7.95
CA MET A 100 36.71 -2.19 -8.47
C MET A 100 37.58 -0.95 -8.70
N THR A 101 37.13 -0.11 -9.62
CA THR A 101 37.47 1.31 -9.68
C THR A 101 36.23 2.08 -9.25
N SER A 102 36.31 2.86 -8.19
CA SER A 102 35.17 3.60 -7.61
C SER A 102 35.51 5.06 -7.32
N VAL A 103 34.47 5.89 -7.23
CA VAL A 103 34.54 7.26 -6.70
C VAL A 103 33.33 7.53 -5.82
N MET A 104 33.57 8.11 -4.64
CA MET A 104 32.55 8.49 -3.69
C MET A 104 32.35 10.01 -3.74
N LEU A 105 31.09 10.44 -3.66
CA LEU A 105 30.68 11.84 -3.68
C LEU A 105 30.92 12.51 -2.31
N PRO A 106 30.75 13.85 -2.19
CA PRO A 106 31.03 14.59 -0.96
C PRO A 106 30.44 13.98 0.31
N GLN A 107 31.24 13.99 1.38
CA GLN A 107 30.89 13.36 2.67
C GLN A 107 29.56 13.89 3.24
N GLU A 108 29.20 15.14 2.96
CA GLU A 108 27.95 15.73 3.41
C GLU A 108 26.69 15.02 2.91
N TYR A 109 26.75 14.27 1.78
CA TYR A 109 25.62 13.48 1.30
C TYR A 109 25.33 12.25 2.16
N GLN A 110 26.23 11.87 3.07
CA GLN A 110 25.98 10.79 4.03
C GLN A 110 24.82 11.09 5.00
N LYS A 111 24.46 12.37 5.18
CA LYS A 111 23.30 12.79 5.99
C LYS A 111 21.96 12.52 5.29
N LEU A 112 21.96 12.26 3.98
CA LEU A 112 20.73 12.07 3.22
C LEU A 112 20.04 10.74 3.57
N ARG A 113 18.70 10.75 3.54
CA ARG A 113 17.83 9.62 3.92
C ARG A 113 17.00 9.13 2.74
N ASN A 114 16.29 10.07 2.14
CA ASN A 114 15.39 9.88 1.01
C ASN A 114 15.89 10.77 -0.13
N TYR A 115 16.22 10.17 -1.26
CA TYR A 115 16.83 10.87 -2.38
C TYR A 115 16.68 10.07 -3.68
N ARG A 116 16.81 10.79 -4.78
CA ARG A 116 16.86 10.28 -6.14
C ARG A 116 18.25 10.57 -6.71
N ILE A 117 18.86 9.56 -7.33
CA ILE A 117 20.09 9.66 -8.11
C ILE A 117 19.72 9.38 -9.56
N ASP A 118 20.01 10.30 -10.47
CA ASP A 118 19.98 10.08 -11.92
C ASP A 118 21.42 10.13 -12.46
N MET A 119 21.79 9.16 -13.28
CA MET A 119 23.09 9.07 -13.93
C MET A 119 22.92 8.76 -15.41
N GLU A 120 23.42 9.64 -16.29
CA GLU A 120 23.52 9.36 -17.72
C GLU A 120 24.91 8.80 -18.04
N PHE A 121 24.97 7.60 -18.62
CA PHE A 121 26.20 6.83 -18.77
C PHE A 121 26.27 6.03 -20.07
N ALA A 122 27.50 5.68 -20.48
CA ALA A 122 27.79 4.79 -21.60
C ALA A 122 28.95 3.83 -21.26
N TYR A 123 28.93 2.62 -21.83
CA TYR A 123 30.00 1.63 -21.67
C TYR A 123 30.90 1.60 -22.90
N VAL A 124 31.86 2.54 -22.94
CA VAL A 124 32.76 2.79 -24.08
C VAL A 124 33.54 1.54 -24.48
N GLU A 125 34.06 0.79 -23.51
CA GLU A 125 34.74 -0.49 -23.74
C GLU A 125 34.54 -1.44 -22.56
N ARG A 126 34.50 -2.76 -22.82
CA ARG A 126 34.25 -3.81 -21.82
C ARG A 126 35.13 -5.02 -22.09
N ASN A 127 35.77 -5.57 -21.06
CA ASN A 127 36.58 -6.80 -21.19
C ASN A 127 35.73 -8.02 -21.59
N ASN A 128 34.45 -8.05 -21.17
CA ASN A 128 33.43 -9.01 -21.57
C ASN A 128 32.04 -8.45 -21.21
N GLY A 129 30.98 -8.96 -21.83
CA GLY A 129 29.61 -8.50 -21.56
C GLY A 129 29.12 -8.77 -20.12
N GLY A 130 29.75 -9.70 -19.40
CA GLY A 130 29.50 -9.92 -17.97
C GLY A 130 30.02 -8.81 -17.04
N ARG A 131 30.80 -7.84 -17.53
CA ARG A 131 31.31 -6.70 -16.75
C ARG A 131 30.26 -5.63 -16.51
N TRP A 132 30.45 -4.81 -15.48
CA TRP A 132 29.42 -3.92 -14.96
C TRP A 132 29.97 -2.58 -14.46
N GLY A 133 29.15 -1.55 -14.62
CA GLY A 133 29.16 -0.31 -13.85
C GLY A 133 28.00 -0.30 -12.84
N SER A 134 28.04 0.61 -11.88
CA SER A 134 27.05 0.68 -10.81
C SER A 134 26.95 2.05 -10.13
N ILE A 135 25.77 2.31 -9.58
CA ILE A 135 25.52 3.38 -8.60
C ILE A 135 25.59 2.77 -7.19
N ILE A 136 26.47 3.28 -6.35
CA ILE A 136 26.59 2.97 -4.91
C ILE A 136 25.71 3.95 -4.13
N TYR A 137 24.98 3.45 -3.14
CA TYR A 137 24.16 4.26 -2.25
C TYR A 137 24.08 3.66 -0.84
N ARG A 138 23.85 4.51 0.17
CA ARG A 138 23.80 4.14 1.59
C ARG A 138 25.07 3.40 2.05
N ALA A 139 26.22 3.84 1.53
CA ALA A 139 27.51 3.30 1.96
C ALA A 139 27.82 3.70 3.42
N ALA A 140 28.18 2.74 4.24
CA ALA A 140 28.60 3.01 5.61
C ALA A 140 29.80 3.95 5.64
N ASP A 141 29.85 4.79 6.66
CA ASP A 141 30.87 5.83 6.81
C ASP A 141 32.18 5.29 7.43
N HIS A 142 33.23 6.10 7.33
CA HIS A 142 34.55 6.03 7.96
C HIS A 142 35.65 5.18 7.30
N TYR A 143 36.40 5.84 6.40
CA TYR A 143 37.88 5.94 6.36
C TYR A 143 38.76 4.75 6.80
N ALA A 144 38.35 3.51 6.52
CA ALA A 144 39.23 2.35 6.55
C ALA A 144 39.39 1.81 5.12
N GLU A 145 40.57 1.28 4.81
CA GLU A 145 40.83 0.58 3.54
C GLU A 145 40.79 -0.94 3.78
N PRO A 146 40.07 -1.74 2.98
CA PRO A 146 39.18 -1.38 1.86
C PRO A 146 37.72 -1.38 2.34
N ALA A 147 37.27 -0.31 3.02
CA ALA A 147 36.05 -0.32 3.83
C ALA A 147 35.17 0.93 3.64
N PHE A 148 34.49 0.98 2.49
CA PHE A 148 33.20 1.68 2.36
C PHE A 148 32.02 0.71 2.56
N SER A 149 32.26 -0.47 3.15
CA SER A 149 31.26 -1.51 3.35
C SER A 149 30.75 -1.52 4.81
N PRO A 150 29.46 -1.82 5.03
CA PRO A 150 28.46 -2.27 4.05
C PRO A 150 27.88 -1.15 3.16
N TYR A 151 27.47 -1.49 1.95
CA TYR A 151 26.80 -0.56 1.02
C TYR A 151 25.85 -1.29 0.06
N TYR A 152 24.86 -0.57 -0.48
CA TYR A 152 24.04 -1.06 -1.58
C TYR A 152 24.56 -0.56 -2.92
N GLN A 153 24.42 -1.37 -3.97
CA GLN A 153 24.64 -0.92 -5.34
C GLN A 153 23.54 -1.42 -6.29
N PHE A 154 23.23 -0.58 -7.28
CA PHE A 154 22.53 -0.96 -8.50
C PHE A 154 23.61 -1.26 -9.56
N ALA A 155 23.87 -2.54 -9.83
CA ALA A 155 24.86 -2.95 -10.83
C ALA A 155 24.18 -3.32 -12.16
N ILE A 156 24.74 -2.80 -13.26
CA ILE A 156 24.22 -2.93 -14.61
C ILE A 156 25.32 -3.59 -15.46
N ARG A 157 25.10 -4.82 -15.92
CA ARG A 157 26.06 -5.54 -16.78
C ARG A 157 25.96 -5.07 -18.22
N GLY A 158 27.01 -5.34 -19.01
CA GLY A 158 26.95 -5.17 -20.46
C GLY A 158 25.87 -6.03 -21.11
N ASP A 159 25.82 -7.32 -20.74
CA ASP A 159 24.81 -8.28 -21.18
C ASP A 159 23.54 -8.19 -20.31
N ALA A 160 22.94 -7.00 -20.29
CA ALA A 160 21.80 -6.69 -19.42
C ALA A 160 20.53 -7.53 -19.67
N THR A 161 20.39 -8.19 -20.83
CA THR A 161 19.27 -9.13 -21.11
C THR A 161 19.33 -10.45 -20.34
N GLY A 162 20.48 -10.81 -19.77
CA GLY A 162 20.61 -12.02 -18.96
C GLY A 162 19.81 -11.93 -17.66
N ALA A 163 19.41 -13.09 -17.09
CA ALA A 163 18.69 -13.17 -15.81
C ALA A 163 19.48 -12.68 -14.56
N SER A 164 20.66 -12.12 -14.75
CA SER A 164 21.47 -11.41 -13.75
C SER A 164 22.17 -10.20 -14.38
N GLY A 165 21.59 -9.67 -15.46
CA GLY A 165 22.08 -8.51 -16.20
C GLY A 165 21.95 -7.23 -15.38
N LEU A 166 20.94 -7.17 -14.50
CA LEU A 166 20.77 -6.14 -13.48
C LEU A 166 20.79 -6.79 -12.10
N GLU A 167 21.47 -6.17 -11.13
CA GLU A 167 21.58 -6.68 -9.77
C GLU A 167 21.46 -5.57 -8.72
N LEU A 168 20.56 -5.76 -7.75
CA LEU A 168 20.67 -5.10 -6.45
C LEU A 168 21.56 -5.96 -5.56
N ALA A 169 22.77 -5.49 -5.31
CA ALA A 169 23.74 -6.15 -4.45
C ALA A 169 24.00 -5.36 -3.17
N LEU A 170 24.13 -6.08 -2.06
CA LEU A 170 24.69 -5.59 -0.80
C LEU A 170 26.15 -6.04 -0.73
N ARG A 171 27.07 -5.08 -0.63
CA ARG A 171 28.41 -5.35 -0.11
C ARG A 171 28.29 -5.50 1.41
N GLN A 172 28.69 -6.63 1.95
CA GLN A 172 28.66 -6.90 3.39
C GLN A 172 29.86 -6.27 4.11
N PRO A 173 29.81 -6.05 5.44
CA PRO A 173 30.96 -5.53 6.21
C PRO A 173 32.20 -6.45 6.12
N THR A 174 32.00 -7.74 5.82
CA THR A 174 33.04 -8.74 5.55
C THR A 174 33.67 -8.61 4.16
N ASN A 175 33.30 -7.59 3.38
CA ASN A 175 33.60 -7.44 1.96
C ASN A 175 33.09 -8.56 1.03
N ALA A 176 32.25 -9.47 1.54
CA ALA A 176 31.53 -10.44 0.71
C ALA A 176 30.37 -9.77 -0.05
N TRP A 177 30.06 -10.27 -1.24
CA TRP A 177 28.85 -9.89 -1.98
C TRP A 177 27.63 -10.69 -1.51
N ASN A 178 26.48 -10.02 -1.44
CA ASN A 178 25.17 -10.66 -1.34
C ASN A 178 24.25 -10.04 -2.41
N VAL A 179 23.95 -10.78 -3.48
CA VAL A 179 23.02 -10.32 -4.53
C VAL A 179 21.59 -10.58 -4.04
N LEU A 180 20.87 -9.51 -3.71
CA LEU A 180 19.55 -9.57 -3.10
C LEU A 180 18.45 -9.75 -4.15
N HIS A 181 18.56 -9.02 -5.26
CA HIS A 181 17.65 -9.15 -6.40
C HIS A 181 18.43 -9.17 -7.71
N LYS A 182 17.84 -9.86 -8.68
CA LYS A 182 18.33 -10.02 -10.03
C LYS A 182 17.18 -9.71 -10.98
N SER A 183 17.44 -8.93 -12.01
CA SER A 183 16.52 -8.71 -13.13
C SER A 183 17.29 -8.64 -14.44
N ALA A 184 16.56 -8.45 -15.53
CA ALA A 184 17.07 -8.24 -16.87
C ALA A 184 16.53 -6.91 -17.41
N TYR A 185 17.25 -6.30 -18.33
CA TYR A 185 16.77 -5.20 -19.16
C TYR A 185 16.37 -5.73 -20.55
N LYS A 186 15.52 -4.97 -21.26
CA LYS A 186 14.99 -5.36 -22.58
C LYS A 186 16.05 -5.46 -23.70
N GLU A 187 17.19 -4.79 -23.54
CA GLU A 187 18.33 -4.89 -24.44
C GLU A 187 19.65 -4.94 -23.65
N ASN A 188 20.72 -5.40 -24.31
CA ASN A 188 22.07 -5.28 -23.76
C ASN A 188 22.52 -3.81 -23.84
N ILE A 189 23.39 -3.39 -22.91
CA ILE A 189 23.94 -2.03 -22.95
C ILE A 189 24.83 -1.90 -24.19
N ASP A 190 24.38 -1.12 -25.15
CA ASP A 190 25.07 -0.81 -26.40
C ASP A 190 26.19 0.23 -26.14
N PRO A 191 27.47 -0.05 -26.47
CA PRO A 191 28.57 0.91 -26.32
C PRO A 191 28.38 2.24 -27.08
N THR A 192 27.49 2.29 -28.06
CA THR A 192 27.23 3.47 -28.90
C THR A 192 26.10 4.36 -28.40
N LYS A 193 25.38 3.96 -27.34
CA LYS A 193 24.24 4.70 -26.78
C LYS A 193 24.54 5.18 -25.36
N THR A 194 24.03 6.37 -25.03
CA THR A 194 23.88 6.83 -23.65
C THR A 194 22.60 6.25 -23.04
N TYR A 195 22.65 5.84 -21.78
CA TYR A 195 21.54 5.34 -20.99
C TYR A 195 21.40 6.15 -19.71
N LYS A 196 20.18 6.30 -19.21
CA LYS A 196 19.90 6.94 -17.93
C LYS A 196 19.56 5.89 -16.89
N ALA A 197 20.41 5.72 -15.88
CA ALA A 197 20.12 4.90 -14.70
C ALA A 197 19.59 5.79 -13.57
N THR A 198 18.44 5.41 -12.99
CA THR A 198 17.87 6.12 -11.83
C THR A 198 17.78 5.18 -10.63
N VAL A 199 18.20 5.65 -9.46
CA VAL A 199 17.95 5.01 -8.15
C VAL A 199 17.13 5.96 -7.30
N ILE A 200 15.91 5.57 -6.92
CA ILE A 200 15.07 6.32 -5.98
C ILE A 200 14.99 5.55 -4.67
N VAL A 201 15.28 6.21 -3.55
CA VAL A 201 15.25 5.63 -2.21
C VAL A 201 14.37 6.47 -1.29
N HIS A 202 13.45 5.82 -0.58
CA HIS A 202 12.64 6.47 0.47
C HIS A 202 12.36 5.48 1.61
N GLY A 203 12.74 5.84 2.84
CA GLY A 203 12.63 4.96 4.01
C GLY A 203 13.42 3.66 3.82
N LYS A 204 12.72 2.54 3.62
CA LYS A 204 13.30 1.23 3.25
C LYS A 204 12.97 0.79 1.82
N ARG A 205 12.20 1.57 1.07
CA ARG A 205 11.79 1.26 -0.30
C ARG A 205 12.88 1.73 -1.26
N VAL A 206 13.11 0.96 -2.32
CA VAL A 206 13.99 1.35 -3.42
C VAL A 206 13.36 0.98 -4.76
N ARG A 207 13.54 1.86 -5.74
CA ARG A 207 13.27 1.58 -7.15
C ARG A 207 14.48 1.87 -8.00
N HIS A 208 14.73 1.00 -8.99
CA HIS A 208 15.74 1.20 -10.02
C HIS A 208 15.06 1.33 -11.38
N TYR A 209 15.56 2.23 -12.22
CA TYR A 209 15.08 2.45 -13.58
C TYR A 209 16.24 2.48 -14.57
N ILE A 210 15.97 2.10 -15.83
CA ILE A 210 16.83 2.38 -16.97
C ILE A 210 15.97 3.04 -18.06
N ASN A 211 16.40 4.22 -18.54
CA ASN A 211 15.65 5.06 -19.48
C ASN A 211 14.19 5.26 -19.04
N ASP A 212 14.02 5.59 -17.76
CA ASP A 212 12.73 5.78 -17.06
C ASP A 212 11.79 4.54 -17.03
N GLU A 213 12.24 3.37 -17.50
CA GLU A 213 11.53 2.09 -17.34
C GLU A 213 11.89 1.44 -15.99
N LEU A 214 10.87 1.02 -15.22
CA LEU A 214 11.04 0.40 -13.90
C LEU A 214 11.61 -1.03 -14.03
N VAL A 215 12.85 -1.23 -13.57
CA VAL A 215 13.57 -2.52 -13.65
C VAL A 215 13.73 -3.23 -12.31
N LEU A 216 13.47 -2.53 -11.19
CA LEU A 216 13.37 -3.11 -9.85
C LEU A 216 12.45 -2.26 -8.97
N ASP A 217 11.59 -2.93 -8.20
CA ASP A 217 10.88 -2.36 -7.05
C ASP A 217 10.99 -3.35 -5.89
N THR A 218 11.57 -2.93 -4.75
CA THR A 218 11.71 -3.80 -3.57
C THR A 218 11.91 -3.00 -2.27
N SER A 219 12.05 -3.72 -1.16
CA SER A 219 12.39 -3.19 0.17
C SER A 219 13.77 -3.68 0.61
N LEU A 220 14.59 -2.77 1.11
CA LEU A 220 15.95 -3.03 1.59
C LEU A 220 15.92 -3.83 2.90
N PRO A 221 16.51 -5.05 2.96
CA PRO A 221 16.39 -5.93 4.13
C PRO A 221 17.32 -5.55 5.29
N TYR A 222 18.35 -4.74 5.04
CA TYR A 222 19.35 -4.32 6.03
C TYR A 222 19.25 -2.81 6.23
N SER A 223 19.17 -2.37 7.48
CA SER A 223 18.81 -0.97 7.80
C SER A 223 20.05 -0.08 7.78
N LEU A 224 20.51 0.21 6.56
CA LEU A 224 21.39 1.36 6.29
C LEU A 224 20.46 2.53 5.99
N ASP A 225 20.06 3.26 7.02
CA ASP A 225 19.07 4.34 6.86
C ASP A 225 19.69 5.63 6.31
N GLN A 226 21.02 5.73 6.32
CA GLN A 226 21.84 6.83 5.78
C GLN A 226 23.15 6.26 5.22
N GLY A 227 23.90 7.06 4.44
CA GLY A 227 25.25 6.69 4.02
C GLY A 227 25.69 7.34 2.71
N GLY A 228 26.95 7.13 2.33
CA GLY A 228 27.57 7.73 1.15
C GLY A 228 26.94 7.27 -0.16
N ILE A 229 27.08 8.14 -1.16
CA ILE A 229 26.70 7.92 -2.55
C ILE A 229 27.98 7.89 -3.39
N GLY A 230 28.05 7.05 -4.42
CA GLY A 230 29.22 6.94 -5.28
C GLY A 230 28.94 6.15 -6.55
N LEU A 231 29.95 6.01 -7.39
CA LEU A 231 29.92 5.25 -8.64
C LEU A 231 31.04 4.21 -8.64
N SER A 232 30.84 3.08 -9.31
CA SER A 232 31.84 2.01 -9.36
C SER A 232 31.75 1.15 -10.63
N THR A 233 32.87 0.58 -11.06
CA THR A 233 32.99 -0.34 -12.20
C THR A 233 34.00 -1.45 -11.91
N ALA A 234 33.85 -2.61 -12.58
CA ALA A 234 34.88 -3.63 -12.69
C ALA A 234 34.90 -4.25 -14.10
N GLY A 235 36.06 -4.22 -14.76
CA GLY A 235 36.30 -4.75 -16.10
C GLY A 235 35.71 -3.96 -17.27
N LEU A 236 35.23 -2.73 -17.06
CA LEU A 236 34.80 -1.85 -18.15
C LEU A 236 35.18 -0.38 -17.95
N LEU A 237 35.22 0.36 -19.05
CA LEU A 237 35.33 1.81 -19.10
C LEU A 237 33.92 2.41 -19.14
N MET A 238 33.52 3.05 -18.04
CA MET A 238 32.24 3.75 -17.93
C MET A 238 32.48 5.24 -18.14
N ARG A 239 31.80 5.83 -19.12
CA ARG A 239 31.64 7.29 -19.25
C ARG A 239 30.35 7.69 -18.54
N VAL A 240 30.38 8.81 -17.84
CA VAL A 240 29.24 9.45 -17.18
C VAL A 240 29.16 10.88 -17.70
N GLU A 241 28.05 11.20 -18.35
CA GLU A 241 27.77 12.48 -19.01
C GLU A 241 27.01 13.44 -18.07
N HIS A 242 26.15 12.89 -17.22
CA HIS A 242 25.38 13.66 -16.24
C HIS A 242 25.19 12.87 -14.94
N LEU A 243 25.28 13.56 -13.80
CA LEU A 243 25.00 13.01 -12.48
C LEU A 243 24.23 14.02 -11.64
N LYS A 244 22.99 13.67 -11.27
CA LYS A 244 22.10 14.52 -10.50
C LYS A 244 21.60 13.80 -9.25
N ILE A 245 21.56 14.53 -8.13
CA ILE A 245 21.04 14.06 -6.85
C ILE A 245 20.03 15.07 -6.34
N THR A 246 18.79 14.61 -6.14
CA THR A 246 17.70 15.43 -5.60
C THR A 246 17.08 14.78 -4.38
N GLU A 247 16.47 15.57 -3.53
CA GLU A 247 15.61 15.09 -2.46
C GLU A 247 14.44 14.28 -3.02
N GLN A 248 14.03 13.24 -2.27
CA GLN A 248 12.82 12.48 -2.56
C GLN A 248 11.83 12.72 -1.41
N LEU A 249 10.92 13.68 -1.62
CA LEU A 249 9.89 14.04 -0.64
C LEU A 249 8.85 12.92 -0.52
N ASP A 250 8.24 12.55 -1.64
CA ASP A 250 7.16 11.56 -1.68
C ASP A 250 7.65 10.15 -1.37
N ALA A 251 6.86 9.44 -0.56
CA ALA A 251 7.05 8.02 -0.30
C ALA A 251 6.85 7.21 -1.60
N LEU A 252 7.72 6.22 -1.81
CA LEU A 252 7.57 5.29 -2.92
C LEU A 252 6.28 4.44 -2.73
N PRO A 253 5.44 4.27 -3.78
CA PRO A 253 4.21 3.48 -3.69
C PRO A 253 4.46 2.07 -3.16
N GLU A 254 3.47 1.44 -2.53
CA GLU A 254 3.59 0.05 -2.07
C GLU A 254 3.81 -0.92 -3.24
N SER A 255 4.66 -1.94 -3.03
CA SER A 255 4.99 -2.96 -4.04
C SER A 255 3.86 -3.98 -4.15
N ASN A 256 2.73 -3.56 -4.69
CA ASN A 256 1.59 -4.45 -4.94
C ASN A 256 1.93 -5.42 -6.08
N LYS A 257 2.39 -6.63 -5.75
CA LYS A 257 2.38 -7.77 -6.68
C LYS A 257 0.94 -8.28 -6.81
N VAL A 258 0.08 -7.47 -7.40
CA VAL A 258 -1.34 -7.77 -7.60
C VAL A 258 -1.45 -9.06 -8.40
N THR A 259 -2.16 -10.06 -7.85
CA THR A 259 -2.57 -11.23 -8.64
C THR A 259 -3.45 -10.73 -9.79
N ASP A 260 -3.14 -11.07 -11.04
CA ASP A 260 -4.06 -10.85 -12.16
C ASP A 260 -5.37 -11.63 -11.86
N ILE A 261 -6.50 -10.95 -11.69
CA ILE A 261 -7.77 -11.54 -11.25
C ILE A 261 -8.79 -11.43 -12.39
N ILE A 262 -9.65 -12.44 -12.52
CA ILE A 262 -10.71 -12.40 -13.54
C ILE A 262 -11.67 -11.23 -13.29
N ASP A 263 -11.62 -10.21 -14.14
CA ASP A 263 -12.68 -9.20 -14.28
C ASP A 263 -13.77 -9.74 -15.23
N HIS A 264 -15.01 -9.78 -14.73
CA HIS A 264 -16.16 -10.29 -15.46
C HIS A 264 -16.92 -9.23 -16.26
N ARG A 265 -16.58 -7.93 -16.13
CA ARG A 265 -17.26 -6.80 -16.78
C ARG A 265 -18.80 -6.94 -16.76
N LEU A 266 -19.35 -7.01 -15.56
CA LEU A 266 -20.79 -7.16 -15.35
C LEU A 266 -21.52 -5.83 -15.58
N PRO A 267 -22.78 -5.85 -16.05
CA PRO A 267 -23.58 -4.62 -16.23
C PRO A 267 -24.08 -4.02 -14.90
N VAL A 268 -23.82 -4.68 -13.77
CA VAL A 268 -24.25 -4.25 -12.43
C VAL A 268 -23.15 -3.46 -11.72
N SER A 269 -23.55 -2.44 -10.97
CA SER A 269 -22.65 -1.66 -10.11
C SER A 269 -22.54 -2.29 -8.73
N MET A 270 -21.34 -2.31 -8.16
CA MET A 270 -21.03 -2.92 -6.85
C MET A 270 -21.37 -4.42 -6.77
N ALA A 271 -21.04 -5.19 -7.82
CA ALA A 271 -21.16 -6.65 -7.83
C ALA A 271 -20.51 -7.29 -6.57
N PRO A 272 -21.16 -8.28 -5.92
CA PRO A 272 -20.55 -9.01 -4.82
C PRO A 272 -19.41 -9.91 -5.30
N THR A 273 -18.40 -10.06 -4.44
CA THR A 273 -17.35 -11.09 -4.60
C THR A 273 -17.97 -12.48 -4.64
N LEU A 274 -17.82 -13.22 -5.74
CA LEU A 274 -18.21 -14.63 -5.81
C LEU A 274 -17.07 -15.54 -5.34
N ALA A 275 -17.35 -16.32 -4.30
CA ALA A 275 -16.46 -17.32 -3.73
C ALA A 275 -17.09 -18.72 -3.83
N GLN A 276 -16.30 -19.73 -4.21
CA GLN A 276 -16.75 -21.13 -4.26
C GLN A 276 -15.83 -22.06 -3.46
N PRO A 277 -16.34 -23.12 -2.82
CA PRO A 277 -15.51 -24.20 -2.29
C PRO A 277 -14.61 -24.81 -3.37
N ALA A 278 -13.38 -25.15 -3.01
CA ALA A 278 -12.44 -25.79 -3.93
C ALA A 278 -12.98 -27.15 -4.43
N PRO A 279 -12.96 -27.42 -5.75
CA PRO A 279 -13.28 -28.75 -6.28
C PRO A 279 -12.18 -29.76 -5.93
N LEU A 280 -12.53 -31.06 -5.94
CA LEU A 280 -11.54 -32.15 -5.82
C LEU A 280 -10.82 -32.40 -7.14
N THR A 281 -11.58 -32.42 -8.23
CA THR A 281 -11.15 -32.69 -9.59
C THR A 281 -11.94 -31.82 -10.57
N GLY A 282 -11.31 -31.44 -11.67
CA GLY A 282 -11.85 -30.46 -12.62
C GLY A 282 -11.51 -29.03 -12.22
N ASN A 283 -11.74 -28.10 -13.15
CA ASN A 283 -11.47 -26.69 -12.93
C ASN A 283 -12.52 -26.09 -12.00
N ALA A 284 -12.07 -25.18 -11.13
CA ALA A 284 -12.92 -24.18 -10.51
C ALA A 284 -13.81 -23.51 -11.58
N SER A 285 -15.08 -23.17 -11.26
CA SER A 285 -15.84 -22.28 -12.15
C SER A 285 -15.02 -21.02 -12.41
N VAL A 286 -14.88 -20.69 -13.69
CA VAL A 286 -14.23 -19.47 -14.16
C VAL A 286 -14.93 -18.20 -13.67
N ASN A 287 -16.13 -18.31 -13.08
CA ASN A 287 -16.94 -17.19 -12.62
C ASN A 287 -16.79 -16.87 -11.12
N ALA A 288 -15.95 -17.61 -10.39
CA ALA A 288 -15.62 -17.27 -9.00
C ALA A 288 -14.25 -16.59 -8.92
N THR A 289 -14.22 -15.39 -8.35
CA THR A 289 -12.98 -14.66 -8.08
C THR A 289 -12.18 -15.23 -6.90
N HIS A 290 -12.86 -15.93 -5.97
CA HIS A 290 -12.23 -16.54 -4.79
C HIS A 290 -12.50 -18.04 -4.72
N ILE A 291 -11.48 -18.81 -4.33
CA ILE A 291 -11.60 -20.25 -4.07
C ILE A 291 -11.39 -20.52 -2.58
N ALA A 292 -12.36 -21.19 -1.96
CA ALA A 292 -12.39 -21.48 -0.54
C ALA A 292 -11.79 -22.85 -0.22
N TYR A 293 -10.71 -22.86 0.56
CA TYR A 293 -10.00 -24.05 0.99
C TYR A 293 -10.04 -24.18 2.52
N GLN A 294 -9.88 -25.41 3.01
CA GLN A 294 -9.41 -25.67 4.36
C GLN A 294 -7.88 -25.71 4.33
N LEU A 295 -7.22 -25.12 5.33
CA LEU A 295 -5.76 -25.16 5.45
C LEU A 295 -5.38 -26.06 6.64
N ASP A 296 -4.50 -27.05 6.42
CA ASP A 296 -3.98 -27.90 7.49
C ASP A 296 -2.68 -27.36 8.12
N GLU A 297 -2.13 -28.10 9.08
CA GLU A 297 -0.90 -27.72 9.80
C GLU A 297 0.37 -27.87 8.95
N GLN A 298 0.30 -28.63 7.86
CA GLN A 298 1.39 -28.82 6.90
C GLN A 298 1.22 -27.90 5.68
N LEU A 299 0.35 -26.89 5.78
CA LEU A 299 -0.01 -25.95 4.71
C LEU A 299 -0.52 -26.61 3.42
N ASN A 300 -1.15 -27.78 3.51
CA ASN A 300 -1.91 -28.31 2.38
C ASN A 300 -3.26 -27.60 2.28
N LEU A 301 -3.63 -27.29 1.03
CA LEU A 301 -4.95 -26.80 0.67
C LEU A 301 -5.88 -28.01 0.46
N LEU A 302 -6.91 -28.11 1.30
CA LEU A 302 -7.92 -29.17 1.22
C LEU A 302 -9.26 -28.59 0.73
N ASN A 303 -10.08 -29.43 0.09
CA ASN A 303 -11.44 -29.09 -0.28
C ASN A 303 -12.41 -29.10 0.93
N ALA A 304 -13.70 -28.83 0.69
CA ALA A 304 -14.74 -28.87 1.71
C ALA A 304 -14.90 -30.24 2.40
N ASN A 305 -14.46 -31.34 1.77
CA ASN A 305 -14.48 -32.71 2.28
C ASN A 305 -13.17 -33.10 2.99
N ASN A 306 -12.27 -32.14 3.26
CA ASN A 306 -10.92 -32.35 3.83
C ASN A 306 -9.99 -33.24 2.98
N GLN A 307 -10.23 -33.34 1.67
CA GLN A 307 -9.35 -34.04 0.73
C GLN A 307 -8.30 -33.06 0.19
N LYS A 308 -7.02 -33.46 0.18
CA LYS A 308 -5.93 -32.61 -0.31
C LYS A 308 -6.06 -32.32 -1.80
N VAL A 309 -6.00 -31.03 -2.15
CA VAL A 309 -5.99 -30.51 -3.53
C VAL A 309 -4.54 -30.25 -3.97
N MET A 310 -3.78 -29.47 -3.19
CA MET A 310 -2.37 -29.12 -3.46
C MET A 310 -1.68 -28.63 -2.19
N HIS A 311 -0.39 -28.30 -2.23
CA HIS A 311 0.28 -27.60 -1.13
C HIS A 311 0.32 -26.07 -1.40
N LEU A 312 0.29 -25.25 -0.34
CA LEU A 312 0.17 -23.79 -0.48
C LEU A 312 1.35 -23.15 -1.25
N ARG A 313 2.56 -23.72 -1.17
CA ARG A 313 3.69 -23.24 -2.01
C ARG A 313 3.43 -23.45 -3.50
N ASP A 314 2.76 -24.53 -3.89
CA ASP A 314 2.45 -24.81 -5.30
C ASP A 314 1.43 -23.76 -5.80
N TYR A 315 0.41 -23.48 -4.98
CA TYR A 315 -0.58 -22.42 -5.23
C TYR A 315 0.03 -21.02 -5.34
N LEU A 316 1.08 -20.73 -4.57
CA LEU A 316 1.81 -19.46 -4.61
C LEU A 316 2.77 -19.35 -5.80
N ASN A 317 3.28 -20.48 -6.31
CA ASN A 317 4.18 -20.53 -7.46
C ASN A 317 3.43 -20.59 -8.81
N ASP A 318 2.10 -20.77 -8.82
CA ASP A 318 1.30 -20.82 -10.05
C ASP A 318 1.05 -19.41 -10.64
N SER A 319 1.82 -19.06 -11.67
CA SER A 319 1.67 -17.82 -12.44
C SER A 319 0.45 -17.76 -13.36
N ASN A 320 -0.22 -18.91 -13.59
CA ASN A 320 -1.46 -18.98 -14.38
C ASN A 320 -2.71 -18.80 -13.51
N ARG A 321 -2.55 -18.75 -12.18
CA ARG A 321 -3.64 -18.48 -11.25
C ARG A 321 -4.33 -17.15 -11.59
N ARG A 322 -5.67 -17.14 -11.56
CA ARG A 322 -6.51 -15.93 -11.74
C ARG A 322 -7.54 -15.71 -10.63
N THR A 323 -7.37 -16.40 -9.51
CA THR A 323 -8.28 -16.37 -8.37
C THR A 323 -7.53 -16.10 -7.07
N LEU A 324 -8.28 -15.59 -6.09
CA LEU A 324 -7.79 -15.30 -4.74
C LEU A 324 -8.12 -16.43 -3.75
N PRO A 325 -7.27 -16.68 -2.73
CA PRO A 325 -7.52 -17.72 -1.75
C PRO A 325 -8.38 -17.21 -0.58
N LEU A 326 -9.40 -18.01 -0.25
CA LEU A 326 -10.20 -17.87 0.97
C LEU A 326 -9.86 -19.06 1.90
N LEU A 327 -8.94 -18.89 2.84
CA LEU A 327 -8.33 -20.00 3.59
C LEU A 327 -8.90 -20.14 5.00
N THR A 328 -9.52 -21.28 5.29
CA THR A 328 -10.01 -21.59 6.65
C THR A 328 -8.86 -22.02 7.56
N VAL A 329 -8.62 -21.27 8.64
CA VAL A 329 -7.60 -21.54 9.67
C VAL A 329 -8.29 -22.07 10.93
N LYS A 330 -7.75 -23.14 11.51
CA LYS A 330 -8.35 -23.86 12.66
C LYS A 330 -7.48 -23.92 13.92
N ASN A 331 -6.20 -23.59 13.83
CA ASN A 331 -5.26 -23.63 14.96
C ASN A 331 -4.11 -22.62 14.78
N GLU A 332 -3.35 -22.42 15.86
CA GLU A 332 -2.24 -21.46 15.92
C GLU A 332 -0.93 -21.97 15.28
N ASN A 333 -0.77 -23.28 15.11
CA ASN A 333 0.38 -23.86 14.41
C ASN A 333 0.39 -23.40 12.94
N THR A 334 -0.77 -23.48 12.26
CA THR A 334 -0.95 -22.95 10.91
C THR A 334 -0.59 -21.46 10.81
N ILE A 335 -0.90 -20.63 11.82
CA ILE A 335 -0.52 -19.20 11.84
C ILE A 335 1.01 -19.03 11.89
N THR A 336 1.68 -19.85 12.71
CA THR A 336 3.14 -19.85 12.82
C THR A 336 3.80 -20.23 11.49
N GLN A 337 3.28 -21.25 10.81
CA GLN A 337 3.76 -21.68 9.49
C GLN A 337 3.50 -20.63 8.40
N LEU A 338 2.34 -19.98 8.39
CA LEU A 338 2.02 -18.89 7.46
C LEU A 338 2.94 -17.67 7.68
N LYS A 339 3.24 -17.30 8.93
CA LYS A 339 4.19 -16.23 9.25
C LYS A 339 5.61 -16.55 8.78
N ALA A 340 6.05 -17.80 8.93
CA ALA A 340 7.34 -18.22 8.38
C ALA A 340 7.34 -18.12 6.83
N LEU A 341 6.24 -18.52 6.18
CA LEU A 341 6.08 -18.44 4.73
C LEU A 341 6.07 -17.00 4.20
N SER A 342 5.47 -16.05 4.92
CA SER A 342 5.37 -14.64 4.50
C SER A 342 6.72 -13.92 4.39
N THR A 343 7.80 -14.52 4.93
CA THR A 343 9.18 -14.01 4.73
C THR A 343 9.61 -14.07 3.26
N ASN A 344 9.09 -15.03 2.49
CA ASN A 344 9.49 -15.31 1.11
C ASN A 344 8.35 -15.12 0.09
N TYR A 345 7.11 -14.94 0.56
CA TYR A 345 5.91 -14.88 -0.27
C TYR A 345 5.00 -13.75 0.20
N ASP A 346 4.44 -13.00 -0.74
CA ASP A 346 3.39 -12.02 -0.43
C ASP A 346 2.06 -12.75 -0.17
N LEU A 347 1.44 -12.42 0.97
CA LEU A 347 0.15 -12.94 1.42
C LEU A 347 -0.89 -11.82 1.60
N ALA A 348 -0.65 -10.59 1.14
CA ALA A 348 -1.61 -9.48 1.23
C ALA A 348 -2.94 -9.78 0.52
N ASP A 349 -2.86 -10.51 -0.60
CA ASP A 349 -4.02 -10.94 -1.40
C ASP A 349 -4.89 -12.02 -0.75
N PHE A 350 -4.48 -12.55 0.41
CA PHE A 350 -5.15 -13.66 1.08
C PHE A 350 -6.28 -13.17 1.98
N THR A 351 -7.41 -13.90 1.98
CA THR A 351 -8.46 -13.74 3.00
C THR A 351 -8.49 -14.99 3.88
N PHE A 352 -8.13 -14.85 5.15
CA PHE A 352 -8.22 -15.96 6.12
C PHE A 352 -9.58 -15.99 6.83
N VAL A 353 -10.09 -17.19 7.08
CA VAL A 353 -11.44 -17.44 7.61
C VAL A 353 -11.35 -18.28 8.88
N SER A 354 -12.17 -17.98 9.87
CA SER A 354 -12.41 -18.86 11.02
C SER A 354 -13.72 -18.50 11.69
N ASP A 355 -14.33 -19.46 12.39
CA ASP A 355 -15.42 -19.21 13.34
C ASP A 355 -14.89 -18.71 14.71
N GLN A 356 -13.58 -18.77 14.93
CA GLN A 356 -12.91 -18.33 16.16
C GLN A 356 -12.35 -16.91 16.02
N ALA A 357 -12.99 -15.94 16.67
CA ALA A 357 -12.59 -14.52 16.67
C ALA A 357 -11.15 -14.31 17.17
N ASP A 358 -10.75 -14.97 18.26
CA ASP A 358 -9.39 -14.87 18.82
C ASP A 358 -8.32 -15.41 17.86
N LEU A 359 -8.66 -16.46 17.09
CA LEU A 359 -7.74 -17.05 16.12
C LEU A 359 -7.51 -16.10 14.93
N LEU A 360 -8.58 -15.47 14.42
CA LEU A 360 -8.46 -14.43 13.39
C LEU A 360 -7.70 -13.19 13.88
N ARG A 361 -7.87 -12.81 15.15
CA ARG A 361 -7.06 -11.75 15.76
C ARG A 361 -5.57 -12.09 15.71
N LYS A 362 -5.21 -13.33 16.06
CA LYS A 362 -3.83 -13.84 15.96
C LYS A 362 -3.32 -13.86 14.52
N VAL A 363 -4.15 -14.22 13.53
CA VAL A 363 -3.80 -14.11 12.10
C VAL A 363 -3.49 -12.67 11.72
N ARG A 364 -4.37 -11.71 12.03
CA ARG A 364 -4.17 -10.29 11.69
C ARG A 364 -2.93 -9.67 12.33
N LEU A 365 -2.61 -10.05 13.58
CA LEU A 365 -1.39 -9.61 14.26
C LEU A 365 -0.12 -10.27 13.70
N ALA A 366 -0.21 -11.51 13.21
CA ALA A 366 0.91 -12.20 12.58
C ALA A 366 1.17 -11.77 11.12
N LEU A 367 0.10 -11.38 10.40
CA LEU A 367 0.10 -11.04 8.97
C LEU A 367 -0.69 -9.73 8.71
N PRO A 368 -0.13 -8.55 9.05
CA PRO A 368 -0.86 -7.28 9.06
C PRO A 368 -1.39 -6.76 7.71
N SER A 369 -0.92 -7.30 6.58
CA SER A 369 -1.44 -7.00 5.24
C SER A 369 -2.63 -7.89 4.82
N SER A 370 -2.87 -9.01 5.49
CA SER A 370 -3.88 -10.01 5.07
C SER A 370 -5.31 -9.65 5.44
N ARG A 371 -6.29 -10.00 4.59
CA ARG A 371 -7.72 -9.86 4.90
C ARG A 371 -8.18 -10.98 5.85
N THR A 372 -9.20 -10.70 6.68
CA THR A 372 -9.86 -11.75 7.48
C THR A 372 -11.39 -11.64 7.46
N ALA A 373 -12.04 -12.80 7.53
CA ALA A 373 -13.49 -12.97 7.56
C ALA A 373 -13.92 -13.87 8.73
N LEU A 374 -14.76 -13.34 9.61
CA LEU A 374 -15.36 -14.10 10.72
C LEU A 374 -16.55 -14.93 10.21
N ASP A 375 -16.52 -16.25 10.42
CA ASP A 375 -17.49 -17.18 9.86
C ASP A 375 -18.65 -17.49 10.83
N TYR A 376 -19.82 -16.93 10.54
CA TYR A 376 -21.08 -17.26 11.19
C TYR A 376 -21.96 -18.21 10.38
N SER A 377 -21.51 -18.74 9.23
CA SER A 377 -22.32 -19.55 8.30
C SER A 377 -23.02 -20.76 8.94
N ARG A 378 -22.40 -21.35 9.97
CA ARG A 378 -22.90 -22.52 10.72
C ARG A 378 -23.64 -22.19 12.01
N HIS A 379 -23.73 -20.91 12.39
CA HIS A 379 -24.35 -20.49 13.64
C HIS A 379 -25.87 -20.34 13.49
N THR A 380 -26.62 -21.29 14.04
CA THR A 380 -28.09 -21.33 13.96
C THR A 380 -28.81 -20.56 15.09
N GLY A 381 -28.13 -20.28 16.20
CA GLY A 381 -28.73 -19.64 17.38
C GLY A 381 -28.85 -18.11 17.33
N LEU A 382 -28.34 -17.46 16.27
CA LEU A 382 -28.39 -16.00 16.09
C LEU A 382 -29.69 -15.58 15.41
N THR A 383 -30.26 -14.46 15.83
CA THR A 383 -31.47 -13.87 15.21
C THR A 383 -31.14 -12.55 14.51
N HIS A 384 -32.14 -11.92 13.89
CA HIS A 384 -32.05 -10.57 13.34
C HIS A 384 -32.31 -9.48 14.40
N SER A 385 -32.20 -9.80 15.69
CA SER A 385 -32.34 -8.83 16.77
C SER A 385 -31.17 -7.83 16.76
N ARG A 386 -31.43 -6.58 17.16
CA ARG A 386 -30.38 -5.55 17.30
C ARG A 386 -29.22 -6.03 18.18
N LYS A 387 -29.51 -6.78 19.25
CA LYS A 387 -28.50 -7.36 20.14
C LYS A 387 -27.54 -8.28 19.38
N ASP A 388 -28.08 -9.20 18.57
CA ASP A 388 -27.27 -10.18 17.84
C ASP A 388 -26.47 -9.51 16.71
N ILE A 389 -27.04 -8.53 16.01
CA ILE A 389 -26.33 -7.79 14.95
C ILE A 389 -25.17 -6.96 15.54
N VAL A 390 -25.40 -6.29 16.69
CA VAL A 390 -24.33 -5.58 17.41
C VAL A 390 -23.27 -6.55 17.94
N GLN A 391 -23.67 -7.74 18.42
CA GLN A 391 -22.71 -8.77 18.84
C GLN A 391 -21.85 -9.28 17.68
N ILE A 392 -22.45 -9.49 16.51
CA ILE A 392 -21.72 -9.84 15.27
C ILE A 392 -20.70 -8.74 14.94
N ALA A 393 -21.14 -7.49 14.84
CA ALA A 393 -20.25 -6.36 14.53
C ALA A 393 -19.13 -6.17 15.57
N HIS A 394 -19.43 -6.36 16.86
CA HIS A 394 -18.44 -6.35 17.93
C HIS A 394 -17.40 -7.46 17.75
N ASN A 395 -17.84 -8.69 17.52
CA ASN A 395 -16.93 -9.84 17.38
C ASN A 395 -16.04 -9.70 16.13
N THR A 396 -16.60 -9.26 15.00
CA THR A 396 -15.84 -9.00 13.76
C THR A 396 -14.78 -7.91 13.95
N ASN A 397 -15.10 -6.80 14.63
CA ASN A 397 -14.10 -5.77 14.93
C ASN A 397 -13.05 -6.25 15.95
N SER A 398 -13.46 -6.97 17.00
CA SER A 398 -12.55 -7.51 18.01
C SER A 398 -11.56 -8.55 17.44
N SER A 399 -11.95 -9.30 16.41
CA SER A 399 -11.06 -10.19 15.66
C SER A 399 -10.13 -9.48 14.67
N LEU A 400 -10.14 -8.14 14.62
CA LEU A 400 -9.47 -7.31 13.61
C LEU A 400 -9.90 -7.64 12.17
N SER A 401 -11.08 -8.22 12.02
CA SER A 401 -11.71 -8.53 10.74
C SER A 401 -12.61 -7.37 10.31
N LYS A 402 -12.92 -7.33 9.02
CA LYS A 402 -13.98 -6.47 8.47
C LYS A 402 -15.02 -7.23 7.68
N ILE A 403 -14.69 -8.44 7.22
CA ILE A 403 -15.64 -9.33 6.54
C ILE A 403 -16.34 -10.21 7.59
N VAL A 404 -17.63 -10.46 7.37
CA VAL A 404 -18.39 -11.46 8.12
C VAL A 404 -19.17 -12.35 7.16
N ILE A 405 -19.09 -13.67 7.31
CA ILE A 405 -19.87 -14.62 6.51
C ILE A 405 -21.14 -14.97 7.29
N LEU A 406 -22.28 -14.46 6.84
CA LEU A 406 -23.57 -14.62 7.50
C LEU A 406 -24.20 -15.99 7.18
N PRO A 407 -24.90 -16.61 8.15
CA PRO A 407 -25.77 -17.76 7.89
C PRO A 407 -27.00 -17.31 7.08
N SER A 408 -27.53 -18.21 6.24
CA SER A 408 -28.53 -17.88 5.23
C SER A 408 -29.81 -17.22 5.77
N HIS A 409 -30.23 -17.52 7.01
CA HIS A 409 -31.42 -16.92 7.63
C HIS A 409 -31.22 -15.47 8.11
N LEU A 410 -29.97 -14.98 8.16
CA LEU A 410 -29.61 -13.60 8.45
C LEU A 410 -29.22 -12.80 7.20
N VAL A 411 -29.20 -13.43 6.02
CA VAL A 411 -29.01 -12.72 4.74
C VAL A 411 -30.31 -12.02 4.37
N LYS A 412 -30.51 -10.85 4.97
CA LYS A 412 -31.67 -9.97 4.77
C LYS A 412 -31.22 -8.52 4.63
N GLN A 413 -31.97 -7.72 3.88
CA GLN A 413 -31.61 -6.33 3.56
C GLN A 413 -31.41 -5.47 4.81
N GLU A 414 -32.26 -5.62 5.83
CA GLU A 414 -32.17 -4.86 7.08
C GLU A 414 -30.94 -5.23 7.92
N VAL A 415 -30.54 -6.51 7.92
CA VAL A 415 -29.34 -6.98 8.63
C VAL A 415 -28.07 -6.54 7.90
N VAL A 416 -28.04 -6.74 6.58
CA VAL A 416 -26.92 -6.39 5.70
C VAL A 416 -26.66 -4.88 5.71
N SER A 417 -27.70 -4.07 5.56
CA SER A 417 -27.59 -2.60 5.62
C SER A 417 -27.16 -2.11 7.00
N HIS A 418 -27.66 -2.70 8.10
CA HIS A 418 -27.23 -2.30 9.44
C HIS A 418 -25.75 -2.62 9.70
N LEU A 419 -25.26 -3.77 9.23
CA LEU A 419 -23.84 -4.13 9.31
C LEU A 419 -22.96 -3.20 8.45
N GLN A 420 -23.41 -2.82 7.25
CA GLN A 420 -22.69 -1.90 6.37
C GLN A 420 -22.55 -0.50 6.98
N ARG A 421 -23.60 0.00 7.66
CA ARG A 421 -23.53 1.25 8.45
C ARG A 421 -22.56 1.19 9.64
N LEU A 422 -22.26 -0.02 10.14
CA LEU A 422 -21.23 -0.26 11.16
C LEU A 422 -19.84 -0.55 10.55
N LEU A 423 -19.64 -0.22 9.27
CA LEU A 423 -18.41 -0.45 8.49
C LEU A 423 -17.96 -1.92 8.50
N ILE A 424 -18.92 -2.84 8.48
CA ILE A 424 -18.72 -4.28 8.29
C ILE A 424 -19.09 -4.66 6.85
N THR A 425 -18.37 -5.63 6.31
CA THR A 425 -18.49 -6.17 4.94
C THR A 425 -19.21 -7.53 4.98
N PRO A 426 -20.56 -7.55 5.01
CA PRO A 426 -21.34 -8.80 5.07
C PRO A 426 -21.24 -9.61 3.78
N TRP A 427 -20.95 -10.90 3.93
CA TRP A 427 -21.01 -11.92 2.88
C TRP A 427 -22.14 -12.90 3.19
N ALA A 428 -22.79 -13.45 2.16
CA ALA A 428 -23.78 -14.51 2.30
C ALA A 428 -23.13 -15.89 2.18
N SER A 429 -23.42 -16.81 3.11
CA SER A 429 -23.25 -18.25 2.86
C SER A 429 -24.55 -18.85 2.34
N THR A 430 -24.52 -19.53 1.19
CA THR A 430 -25.73 -20.08 0.57
C THR A 430 -25.48 -21.37 -0.20
N ASN A 431 -26.46 -22.27 -0.16
CA ASN A 431 -26.54 -23.48 -0.97
C ASN A 431 -27.64 -23.37 -2.05
N THR A 432 -28.10 -22.15 -2.37
CA THR A 432 -29.22 -21.99 -3.30
C THR A 432 -28.83 -22.32 -4.74
N THR A 433 -29.77 -22.96 -5.43
CA THR A 433 -29.64 -23.40 -6.83
C THR A 433 -30.64 -22.71 -7.76
N THR A 434 -31.52 -21.85 -7.24
CA THR A 434 -32.59 -21.21 -8.04
C THR A 434 -32.27 -19.74 -8.36
N PRO A 435 -32.57 -19.26 -9.58
CA PRO A 435 -32.39 -17.84 -9.91
C PRO A 435 -33.20 -16.88 -9.02
N VAL A 436 -34.39 -17.29 -8.57
CA VAL A 436 -35.25 -16.46 -7.70
C VAL A 436 -34.58 -16.23 -6.34
N SER A 437 -34.07 -17.28 -5.70
CA SER A 437 -33.35 -17.13 -4.43
C SER A 437 -31.99 -16.48 -4.59
N ALA A 438 -31.31 -16.66 -5.75
CA ALA A 438 -30.11 -15.88 -6.07
C ALA A 438 -30.43 -14.38 -6.17
N ALA A 439 -31.54 -14.00 -6.82
CA ALA A 439 -32.02 -12.61 -6.89
C ALA A 439 -32.35 -12.04 -5.50
N GLN A 440 -33.02 -12.82 -4.65
CA GLN A 440 -33.30 -12.44 -3.26
C GLN A 440 -32.02 -12.15 -2.48
N ILE A 441 -30.97 -12.96 -2.64
CA ILE A 441 -29.67 -12.72 -1.99
C ILE A 441 -28.97 -11.48 -2.58
N LEU A 442 -28.91 -11.33 -3.90
CA LEU A 442 -28.29 -10.16 -4.55
C LEU A 442 -28.94 -8.84 -4.10
N THR A 443 -30.27 -8.80 -4.03
CA THR A 443 -31.03 -7.61 -3.62
C THR A 443 -30.93 -7.26 -2.13
N THR A 444 -30.32 -8.11 -1.30
CA THR A 444 -29.92 -7.69 0.07
C THR A 444 -28.74 -6.71 0.08
N GLY A 445 -27.96 -6.64 -1.00
CA GLY A 445 -26.78 -5.78 -1.11
C GLY A 445 -25.52 -6.30 -0.43
N VAL A 446 -25.40 -7.61 -0.19
CA VAL A 446 -24.17 -8.23 0.35
C VAL A 446 -22.92 -7.89 -0.48
N ASN A 447 -21.77 -7.86 0.18
CA ASN A 447 -20.48 -7.56 -0.43
C ASN A 447 -19.81 -8.79 -1.05
N GLY A 448 -20.23 -10.00 -0.66
CA GLY A 448 -19.72 -11.26 -1.19
C GLY A 448 -20.67 -12.42 -0.97
N ILE A 449 -20.47 -13.51 -1.70
CA ILE A 449 -21.33 -14.70 -1.69
C ILE A 449 -20.44 -15.94 -1.75
N LEU A 450 -20.47 -16.75 -0.69
CA LEU A 450 -19.91 -18.09 -0.65
C LEU A 450 -21.00 -19.09 -1.09
N THR A 451 -20.80 -19.70 -2.26
CA THR A 451 -21.81 -20.54 -2.94
C THR A 451 -21.16 -21.69 -3.71
N THR A 452 -21.90 -22.79 -3.88
CA THR A 452 -21.53 -23.87 -4.83
C THR A 452 -22.02 -23.61 -6.26
N GLN A 453 -22.73 -22.49 -6.49
CA GLN A 453 -23.37 -22.14 -7.76
C GLN A 453 -23.02 -20.70 -8.22
N PRO A 454 -21.73 -20.34 -8.37
CA PRO A 454 -21.33 -18.98 -8.79
C PRO A 454 -21.91 -18.59 -10.15
N ASP A 455 -22.07 -19.56 -11.06
CA ASP A 455 -22.62 -19.37 -12.41
C ASP A 455 -24.07 -18.86 -12.38
N THR A 456 -24.90 -19.31 -11.43
CA THR A 456 -26.27 -18.83 -11.27
C THR A 456 -26.30 -17.34 -10.92
N PHE A 457 -25.43 -16.90 -10.02
CA PHE A 457 -25.30 -15.49 -9.64
C PHE A 457 -24.74 -14.64 -10.78
N GLN A 458 -23.69 -15.12 -11.45
CA GLN A 458 -23.07 -14.37 -12.54
C GLN A 458 -23.99 -14.24 -13.76
N ASN A 459 -24.67 -15.32 -14.17
CA ASN A 459 -25.63 -15.28 -15.29
C ASN A 459 -26.81 -14.35 -14.99
N LEU A 460 -27.29 -14.34 -13.73
CA LEU A 460 -28.33 -13.42 -13.30
C LEU A 460 -27.84 -11.96 -13.31
N MET A 461 -26.63 -11.67 -12.82
CA MET A 461 -26.06 -10.31 -12.93
C MET A 461 -25.84 -9.88 -14.37
N LYS A 462 -25.45 -10.79 -15.27
CA LYS A 462 -25.32 -10.54 -16.72
C LYS A 462 -26.65 -10.22 -17.43
N SER A 463 -27.78 -10.68 -16.90
CA SER A 463 -29.11 -10.37 -17.47
C SER A 463 -29.79 -9.15 -16.86
N MET A 464 -29.17 -8.47 -15.89
CA MET A 464 -29.66 -7.20 -15.36
C MET A 464 -29.39 -6.03 -16.31
N ALA A 465 -30.16 -4.96 -16.17
CA ALA A 465 -29.96 -3.73 -16.92
C ALA A 465 -28.60 -3.08 -16.57
N PRO A 466 -27.95 -2.39 -17.52
CA PRO A 466 -26.75 -1.60 -17.25
C PRO A 466 -26.92 -0.63 -16.07
N ASN A 467 -25.87 -0.48 -15.26
CA ASN A 467 -25.81 0.35 -14.06
C ASN A 467 -26.83 -0.03 -12.96
N THR A 468 -27.30 -1.28 -12.93
CA THR A 468 -28.13 -1.78 -11.82
C THR A 468 -27.32 -1.75 -10.52
N LEU A 469 -27.72 -0.92 -9.57
CA LEU A 469 -27.12 -0.81 -8.24
C LEU A 469 -27.60 -1.97 -7.35
N LEU A 470 -26.73 -2.94 -7.09
CA LEU A 470 -27.05 -4.07 -6.19
C LEU A 470 -26.95 -3.71 -4.70
N ARG A 471 -26.18 -2.68 -4.36
CA ARG A 471 -26.00 -2.15 -3.01
C ARG A 471 -26.25 -0.64 -3.03
N LYS A 472 -26.84 -0.09 -1.97
CA LYS A 472 -26.95 1.36 -1.79
C LYS A 472 -25.56 1.94 -1.48
N PRO A 473 -25.10 3.04 -2.13
CA PRO A 473 -23.99 3.83 -1.61
C PRO A 473 -24.27 4.30 -0.18
N LEU A 474 -23.26 4.34 0.68
CA LEU A 474 -23.37 4.98 1.98
C LEU A 474 -23.24 6.49 1.80
N ILE A 475 -24.20 7.25 2.32
CA ILE A 475 -24.11 8.71 2.39
C ILE A 475 -23.48 9.07 3.73
N THR A 476 -22.25 9.58 3.71
CA THR A 476 -21.51 9.95 4.93
C THR A 476 -21.49 11.46 5.08
N GLY A 477 -21.89 11.96 6.26
CA GLY A 477 -21.64 13.35 6.64
C GLY A 477 -20.17 13.55 7.01
N HIS A 478 -19.39 14.15 6.12
CA HIS A 478 -17.99 14.51 6.34
C HIS A 478 -17.91 15.61 7.41
N ARG A 479 -17.23 15.35 8.53
CA ARG A 479 -17.16 16.21 9.72
C ARG A 479 -18.53 16.67 10.24
N GLY A 480 -19.58 15.86 10.04
CA GLY A 480 -20.98 16.29 10.15
C GLY A 480 -21.54 16.79 8.81
N ILE A 481 -21.95 18.06 8.74
CA ILE A 481 -22.38 18.73 7.51
C ILE A 481 -22.00 20.23 7.59
N PRO A 482 -20.74 20.58 7.23
CA PRO A 482 -20.20 21.95 7.36
C PRO A 482 -21.04 23.04 6.69
N ALA A 483 -21.76 22.70 5.60
CA ALA A 483 -22.67 23.61 4.91
C ALA A 483 -23.92 24.01 5.73
N LEU A 484 -24.26 23.29 6.81
CA LEU A 484 -25.43 23.56 7.65
C LEU A 484 -25.11 23.85 9.11
N ASP A 485 -23.98 23.38 9.66
CA ASP A 485 -23.50 23.70 11.01
C ASP A 485 -21.99 23.49 11.15
N ASP A 486 -21.36 24.09 12.16
CA ASP A 486 -19.89 24.14 12.28
C ASP A 486 -19.26 22.72 12.30
N GLU A 487 -18.22 22.50 11.52
CA GLU A 487 -17.61 21.18 11.34
C GLU A 487 -17.09 20.54 12.63
N ASN A 488 -17.09 19.21 12.69
CA ASN A 488 -16.65 18.40 13.85
C ASN A 488 -17.39 18.70 15.18
N THR A 489 -18.57 19.33 15.13
CA THR A 489 -19.42 19.59 16.30
C THR A 489 -20.56 18.58 16.42
N LEU A 490 -21.06 18.35 17.64
CA LEU A 490 -22.18 17.44 17.88
C LEU A 490 -23.43 17.89 17.11
N GLU A 491 -23.68 19.19 17.00
CA GLU A 491 -24.83 19.72 16.26
C GLU A 491 -24.72 19.49 14.75
N SER A 492 -23.52 19.58 14.16
CA SER A 492 -23.29 19.23 12.76
C SER A 492 -23.48 17.73 12.52
N MET A 493 -23.06 16.87 13.46
CA MET A 493 -23.33 15.43 13.41
C MET A 493 -24.83 15.10 13.53
N LEU A 494 -25.54 15.74 14.46
CA LEU A 494 -26.99 15.60 14.61
C LEU A 494 -27.73 16.09 13.35
N LYS A 495 -27.25 17.17 12.71
CA LYS A 495 -27.83 17.67 11.47
C LYS A 495 -27.61 16.72 10.29
N ALA A 496 -26.44 16.10 10.18
CA ALA A 496 -26.17 15.05 9.20
C ALA A 496 -27.11 13.85 9.36
N ILE A 497 -27.39 13.43 10.61
CA ILE A 497 -28.36 12.36 10.91
C ILE A 497 -29.79 12.81 10.55
N GLU A 498 -30.18 14.05 10.86
CA GLU A 498 -31.50 14.62 10.56
C GLU A 498 -31.80 14.61 9.04
N VAL A 499 -30.81 14.96 8.21
CA VAL A 499 -30.94 14.94 6.73
C VAL A 499 -30.75 13.54 6.11
N GLY A 500 -30.55 12.50 6.93
CA GLY A 500 -30.59 11.10 6.48
C GLY A 500 -29.24 10.48 6.10
N ALA A 501 -28.11 11.00 6.60
CA ALA A 501 -26.82 10.34 6.43
C ALA A 501 -26.83 8.91 7.03
N ASP A 502 -26.19 7.96 6.33
CA ASP A 502 -26.02 6.58 6.79
C ASP A 502 -24.90 6.43 7.83
N ALA A 503 -23.93 7.34 7.79
CA ALA A 503 -22.80 7.44 8.71
C ALA A 503 -22.41 8.91 8.90
N VAL A 504 -21.69 9.20 9.97
CA VAL A 504 -21.05 10.50 10.20
C VAL A 504 -19.57 10.25 10.45
N GLU A 505 -18.74 10.99 9.74
CA GLU A 505 -17.30 11.00 9.87
C GLU A 505 -16.90 12.20 10.77
N TYR A 506 -15.81 12.02 11.52
CA TYR A 506 -15.25 13.04 12.39
C TYR A 506 -13.80 12.71 12.73
N ASP A 507 -13.02 13.78 12.88
CA ASP A 507 -11.60 13.74 13.19
C ASP A 507 -11.37 13.74 14.71
N VAL A 508 -10.26 13.16 15.16
CA VAL A 508 -9.94 13.05 16.60
C VAL A 508 -8.48 13.35 16.91
N TYR A 509 -8.28 14.13 17.97
CA TYR A 509 -6.99 14.40 18.61
C TYR A 509 -7.00 13.97 20.07
N ILE A 510 -5.81 13.82 20.66
CA ILE A 510 -5.63 13.54 22.08
C ILE A 510 -4.96 14.75 22.73
N THR A 511 -5.57 15.25 23.80
CA THR A 511 -5.03 16.35 24.63
C THR A 511 -3.82 15.93 25.45
N LYS A 512 -3.08 16.90 25.97
CA LYS A 512 -1.90 16.70 26.82
C LYS A 512 -2.17 15.86 28.07
N ASP A 513 -3.39 15.92 28.60
CA ASP A 513 -3.87 15.15 29.75
C ASP A 513 -4.62 13.86 29.36
N GLY A 514 -4.60 13.47 28.08
CA GLY A 514 -4.99 12.14 27.60
C GLY A 514 -6.47 11.98 27.22
N HIS A 515 -7.23 13.06 27.11
CA HIS A 515 -8.63 13.03 26.69
C HIS A 515 -8.80 13.18 25.17
N VAL A 516 -9.78 12.48 24.61
CA VAL A 516 -10.09 12.54 23.18
C VAL A 516 -10.98 13.75 22.87
N VAL A 517 -10.61 14.49 21.84
CA VAL A 517 -11.26 15.73 21.38
C VAL A 517 -11.56 15.60 19.90
N LEU A 518 -12.72 16.11 19.47
CA LEU A 518 -13.12 16.12 18.06
C LEU A 518 -12.69 17.44 17.41
N MET A 519 -11.79 17.36 16.43
CA MET A 519 -11.20 18.50 15.72
C MET A 519 -10.48 18.01 14.45
N HIS A 520 -10.65 18.70 13.32
CA HIS A 520 -9.94 18.34 12.07
C HIS A 520 -8.48 18.80 12.07
N ASP A 521 -8.21 20.02 12.53
CA ASP A 521 -6.89 20.64 12.45
C ASP A 521 -6.03 20.30 13.68
N ASP A 522 -4.71 20.20 13.49
CA ASP A 522 -3.76 20.07 14.60
C ASP A 522 -3.73 21.32 15.49
N THR A 523 -4.00 22.48 14.89
CA THR A 523 -4.15 23.78 15.55
C THR A 523 -5.57 24.30 15.52
N THR A 524 -5.99 24.92 16.62
CA THR A 524 -7.36 25.44 16.77
C THR A 524 -7.60 26.77 16.05
N THR A 525 -6.61 27.28 15.31
CA THR A 525 -6.57 28.65 14.79
C THR A 525 -7.71 28.93 13.80
N ARG A 526 -7.88 28.07 12.80
CA ARG A 526 -8.87 28.26 11.72
C ARG A 526 -10.30 28.11 12.23
N THR A 527 -10.54 27.12 13.10
CA THR A 527 -11.88 26.77 13.58
C THR A 527 -12.34 27.62 14.77
N THR A 528 -11.43 28.14 15.60
CA THR A 528 -11.77 28.85 16.86
C THR A 528 -11.16 30.25 17.01
N GLY A 529 -10.23 30.64 16.14
CA GLY A 529 -9.44 31.88 16.26
C GLY A 529 -8.32 31.81 17.29
N VAL A 530 -8.21 30.73 18.09
CA VAL A 530 -7.16 30.56 19.10
C VAL A 530 -5.98 29.78 18.52
N ALA A 531 -4.80 30.39 18.50
CA ALA A 531 -3.57 29.77 18.00
C ALA A 531 -2.90 28.85 19.05
N ARG A 532 -3.39 27.61 19.17
CA ARG A 532 -2.84 26.54 20.03
C ARG A 532 -2.93 25.19 19.31
N LYS A 533 -2.07 24.24 19.64
CA LYS A 533 -2.19 22.83 19.24
C LYS A 533 -3.02 22.04 20.25
N ILE A 534 -3.93 21.18 19.80
CA ILE A 534 -4.76 20.36 20.71
C ILE A 534 -3.90 19.49 21.64
N GLU A 535 -2.83 18.89 21.11
CA GLU A 535 -1.91 18.02 21.87
C GLU A 535 -1.12 18.76 22.97
N GLU A 536 -1.07 20.10 22.91
CA GLU A 536 -0.43 20.96 23.91
C GLU A 536 -1.43 21.56 24.91
N MET A 537 -2.72 21.32 24.73
CA MET A 537 -3.80 21.80 25.59
C MET A 537 -4.27 20.70 26.54
N THR A 538 -4.74 21.11 27.72
CA THR A 538 -5.53 20.27 28.63
C THR A 538 -7.00 20.23 28.19
N LEU A 539 -7.74 19.21 28.62
CA LEU A 539 -9.20 19.13 28.41
C LEU A 539 -9.93 20.40 28.93
N ALA A 540 -9.45 20.98 30.03
CA ALA A 540 -10.00 22.22 30.58
C ALA A 540 -9.84 23.39 29.60
N GLU A 541 -8.65 23.59 29.04
CA GLU A 541 -8.41 24.65 28.04
C GLU A 541 -9.23 24.43 26.75
N VAL A 542 -9.36 23.18 26.29
CA VAL A 542 -10.17 22.86 25.10
C VAL A 542 -11.65 23.19 25.31
N ARG A 543 -12.19 22.98 26.53
CA ARG A 543 -13.60 23.26 26.84
C ARG A 543 -13.96 24.74 26.86
N GLU A 544 -12.98 25.64 26.97
CA GLU A 544 -13.18 27.08 26.82
C GLU A 544 -13.27 27.52 25.35
N LEU A 545 -12.80 26.71 24.39
CA LEU A 545 -12.85 27.03 22.97
C LEU A 545 -14.28 27.01 22.42
N ARG A 546 -14.55 27.90 21.46
CA ARG A 546 -15.76 27.90 20.64
C ARG A 546 -15.40 28.01 19.17
N THR A 547 -16.20 27.38 18.32
CA THR A 547 -16.06 27.52 16.86
C THR A 547 -16.44 28.94 16.41
N LEU A 548 -15.79 29.47 15.37
CA LEU A 548 -15.99 30.87 14.95
C LEU A 548 -17.40 31.14 14.39
N GLY A 549 -18.01 30.19 13.69
CA GLY A 549 -19.30 30.35 13.01
C GLY A 549 -20.49 30.49 13.96
N LYS A 550 -21.01 29.37 14.45
CA LYS A 550 -22.16 29.29 15.37
C LYS A 550 -21.79 29.19 16.84
N GLN A 551 -20.51 29.37 17.21
CA GLN A 551 -20.05 29.39 18.61
C GLN A 551 -20.38 28.08 19.35
N ARG A 552 -20.23 26.95 18.66
CA ARG A 552 -20.39 25.59 19.21
C ARG A 552 -19.23 25.25 20.13
N GLN A 553 -19.48 24.32 21.06
CA GLN A 553 -18.45 23.76 21.90
C GLN A 553 -17.69 22.64 21.15
N ILE A 554 -16.37 22.59 21.30
CA ILE A 554 -15.56 21.49 20.77
C ILE A 554 -15.91 20.19 21.53
N PRO A 555 -16.37 19.11 20.86
CA PRO A 555 -16.77 17.90 21.56
C PRO A 555 -15.58 17.14 22.18
N THR A 556 -15.84 16.48 23.32
CA THR A 556 -14.83 15.74 24.09
C THR A 556 -15.44 14.43 24.61
N MET A 557 -14.69 13.33 24.59
CA MET A 557 -15.14 12.01 25.10
C MET A 557 -14.58 11.65 26.48
#